data_AF-A0A966YDH6-F1
#
_entry.id   AF-A0A966YDH6-F1
#
_cell.length_a   1.000
_cell.length_b   1.000
_cell.length_c   1.000
_cell.angle_alpha   90.00
_cell.angle_beta   90.00
_cell.angle_gamma   90.00
#
_symmetry.space_group_name_H-M   'P 1'
#
loop_
_entity.id
_entity.type
_entity.pdbx_description
1 polymer ?
#
loop_
_entity_poly.entity_id
_entity_poly.type
_entity_poly.pdbx_seq_one_letter_code
_entity_poly.pdbx_strand_id
1 'polypeptide(L)'
;MLSYQHIFHAGNLADVQKHAALAWVLAYLTVKDKPISYIETHSGRALYDLASDAAQKTGEAAKGIENELIQAGLGSDHPYLRVLNRVRDAFGPRHYPGS
;
A
#
# COMPACT_ATOMS: atom_id res chain seq x y z
N MET A 1 14.69 -21.71 0.05
CA MET A 1 15.44 -20.43 0.16
C MET A 1 14.45 -19.30 -0.11
N LEU A 2 14.13 -18.47 0.89
CA LEU A 2 13.26 -17.30 0.74
C LEU A 2 13.96 -16.13 1.44
N SER A 3 14.87 -15.47 0.72
CA SER A 3 15.65 -14.33 1.24
C SER A 3 14.95 -13.00 1.04
N TYR A 4 14.05 -12.89 0.06
CA TYR A 4 13.30 -11.67 -0.18
C TYR A 4 12.22 -11.49 0.90
N GLN A 5 12.20 -10.31 1.52
CA GLN A 5 11.17 -9.90 2.46
C GLN A 5 10.67 -8.52 2.05
N HIS A 6 9.38 -8.42 1.74
CA HIS A 6 8.82 -7.18 1.22
C HIS A 6 8.85 -6.01 2.22
N ILE A 7 9.02 -6.28 3.52
CA ILE A 7 9.18 -5.22 4.55
C ILE A 7 10.36 -4.28 4.27
N PHE A 8 11.41 -4.74 3.59
CA PHE A 8 12.53 -3.88 3.18
C PHE A 8 12.17 -2.90 2.06
N HIS A 9 10.99 -3.01 1.46
CA HIS A 9 10.57 -2.21 0.30
C HIS A 9 9.15 -1.66 0.43
N ALA A 10 8.47 -1.98 1.54
CA ALA A 10 7.07 -1.63 1.75
C ALA A 10 6.88 -0.12 1.69
N GLY A 11 5.93 0.32 0.88
CA GLY A 11 5.59 1.75 0.73
C GLY A 11 6.57 2.54 -0.14
N ASN A 12 7.48 1.89 -0.87
CA ASN A 12 8.29 2.57 -1.87
C ASN A 12 7.47 3.08 -3.07
N LEU A 13 8.11 3.77 -4.02
CA LEU A 13 7.43 4.32 -5.19
C LEU A 13 6.77 3.27 -6.10
N ALA A 14 7.34 2.07 -6.21
CA ALA A 14 6.75 1.00 -7.00
C ALA A 14 5.45 0.50 -6.35
N ASP A 15 5.46 0.38 -5.02
CA ASP A 15 4.30 0.05 -4.22
C ASP A 15 3.20 1.10 -4.33
N VAL A 16 3.55 2.39 -4.29
CA VAL A 16 2.58 3.49 -4.52
C VAL A 16 1.93 3.35 -5.88
N GLN A 17 2.71 3.16 -6.95
CA GLN A 17 2.19 3.03 -8.31
C GLN A 17 1.30 1.78 -8.45
N LYS A 18 1.75 0.62 -7.94
CA LYS A 18 1.00 -0.64 -7.96
C LYS A 18 -0.32 -0.54 -7.20
N HIS A 19 -0.30 -0.05 -5.96
CA HIS A 19 -1.50 -0.02 -5.11
C HIS A 19 -2.47 1.10 -5.52
N ALA A 20 -1.98 2.23 -6.06
CA ALA A 20 -2.85 3.22 -6.67
C ALA A 20 -3.66 2.62 -7.84
N ALA A 21 -2.97 1.93 -8.76
CA ALA A 21 -3.65 1.26 -9.88
C ALA A 21 -4.62 0.17 -9.40
N LEU A 22 -4.20 -0.68 -8.47
CA LEU A 22 -5.05 -1.75 -7.92
C LEU A 22 -6.31 -1.19 -7.27
N ALA A 23 -6.18 -0.17 -6.42
CA ALA A 23 -7.32 0.44 -5.73
C ALA A 23 -8.34 1.03 -6.73
N TRP A 24 -7.88 1.63 -7.83
CA TRP A 24 -8.76 2.09 -8.89
C TRP A 24 -9.45 0.95 -9.64
N VAL A 25 -8.71 -0.10 -10.00
CA VAL A 25 -9.29 -1.28 -10.66
C VAL A 25 -10.38 -1.89 -9.80
N LEU A 26 -10.13 -2.10 -8.50
CA LEU A 26 -11.14 -2.64 -7.58
C LEU A 26 -12.33 -1.70 -7.40
N ALA A 27 -12.09 -0.39 -7.26
CA ALA A 27 -13.17 0.60 -7.17
C ALA A 27 -14.04 0.62 -8.43
N TYR A 28 -13.45 0.44 -9.61
CA TYR A 28 -14.18 0.41 -10.88
C TYR A 28 -14.95 -0.91 -11.07
N LEU A 29 -14.32 -2.06 -10.82
CA LEU A 29 -14.95 -3.37 -10.99
C LEU A 29 -16.16 -3.57 -10.07
N THR A 30 -16.20 -2.87 -8.93
CA THR A 30 -17.31 -2.92 -7.96
C THR A 30 -18.44 -1.92 -8.23
N VAL A 31 -18.36 -1.10 -9.28
CA VAL A 31 -19.47 -0.23 -9.72
C VAL A 31 -20.69 -1.05 -10.13
N LYS A 32 -20.46 -2.23 -10.71
CA LYS A 32 -21.53 -3.16 -11.06
C LYS A 32 -21.83 -4.03 -9.85
N ASP A 33 -23.11 -4.14 -9.52
CA ASP A 33 -23.61 -5.06 -8.48
C ASP A 33 -23.55 -6.52 -8.96
N LYS A 34 -22.32 -7.03 -9.13
CA LYS A 34 -22.01 -8.42 -9.42
C LYS A 34 -20.74 -8.81 -8.66
N PRO A 35 -20.67 -10.03 -8.12
CA PRO A 35 -19.49 -10.47 -7.39
C PRO A 35 -18.25 -10.53 -8.31
N ILE A 36 -17.09 -10.25 -7.72
CA ILE A 36 -15.78 -10.40 -8.35
C ILE A 36 -14.91 -11.34 -7.49
N SER A 37 -14.00 -12.06 -8.14
CA SER A 37 -12.94 -12.81 -7.44
C SER A 37 -11.62 -12.06 -7.59
N TYR A 38 -10.98 -11.76 -6.47
CA TYR A 38 -9.61 -11.23 -6.43
C TYR A 38 -8.65 -12.37 -6.09
N ILE A 39 -7.65 -12.59 -6.95
CA ILE A 39 -6.63 -13.62 -6.77
C ILE A 39 -5.28 -12.93 -6.81
N GLU A 40 -4.50 -13.12 -5.75
CA GLU A 40 -3.15 -12.58 -5.64
C GLU A 40 -2.16 -13.72 -5.44
N THR A 41 -1.20 -13.82 -6.34
CA THR A 41 -0.27 -14.96 -6.35
C THR A 41 0.86 -14.83 -5.33
N HIS A 42 1.15 -13.60 -4.87
CA HIS A 42 2.28 -13.27 -4.00
C HIS A 42 1.89 -12.21 -2.95
N SER A 43 0.95 -12.52 -2.06
CA SER A 43 0.34 -11.56 -1.11
C SER A 43 1.25 -11.02 0.01
N GLY A 44 2.44 -11.59 0.20
CA GLY A 44 3.31 -11.19 1.29
C GLY A 44 2.63 -11.37 2.65
N ARG A 45 2.71 -10.36 3.52
CA ARG A 45 2.17 -10.40 4.90
C ARG A 45 1.00 -9.43 5.14
N ALA A 46 0.47 -8.81 4.09
CA ALA A 46 -0.61 -7.84 4.08
C ALA A 46 -0.41 -6.52 4.86
N LEU A 47 0.26 -6.51 6.02
CA LEU A 47 0.47 -5.31 6.82
C LEU A 47 1.95 -5.17 7.21
N TYR A 48 2.49 -3.96 7.03
CA TYR A 48 3.90 -3.66 7.25
C TYR A 48 4.06 -2.50 8.23
N ASP A 49 4.78 -2.72 9.32
CA ASP A 49 5.20 -1.64 10.22
C ASP A 49 6.44 -0.95 9.66
N LEU A 50 6.25 0.27 9.13
CA LEU A 50 7.32 1.07 8.56
C LEU A 50 8.32 1.55 9.61
N ALA A 51 8.00 1.46 10.91
CA ALA A 51 8.93 1.75 11.99
C ALA A 51 9.91 0.61 12.31
N SER A 52 9.67 -0.59 11.77
CA SER A 52 10.50 -1.76 12.06
C SER A 52 11.94 -1.61 11.57
N ASP A 53 12.90 -2.24 12.26
CA ASP A 53 14.32 -2.23 11.87
C ASP A 53 14.54 -2.65 10.41
N ALA A 54 13.74 -3.61 9.93
CA ALA A 54 13.82 -4.09 8.55
C ALA A 54 13.40 -3.00 7.55
N ALA A 55 12.28 -2.29 7.78
CA ALA A 55 11.86 -1.20 6.92
C ALA A 55 12.85 -0.03 6.96
N GLN A 56 13.36 0.30 8.15
CA GLN A 56 14.31 1.39 8.36
C GLN A 56 15.69 1.11 7.75
N LYS A 57 16.07 -0.16 7.56
CA LYS A 57 17.35 -0.53 6.93
C LYS A 57 17.53 0.06 5.52
N THR A 58 16.45 0.16 4.75
CA THR A 58 16.47 0.76 3.40
C THR A 58 15.82 2.14 3.39
N GLY A 59 14.81 2.37 4.25
CA GLY A 59 14.09 3.64 4.35
C GLY A 59 13.34 4.02 3.07
N GLU A 60 12.97 3.05 2.22
CA GLU A 60 12.38 3.35 0.91
C GLU A 60 11.02 4.08 0.99
N ALA A 61 10.25 3.85 2.07
CA ALA A 61 8.96 4.48 2.30
C ALA A 61 9.02 6.02 2.33
N ALA A 62 10.13 6.58 2.83
CA ALA A 62 10.38 8.02 2.88
C ALA A 62 10.37 8.69 1.49
N LYS A 63 10.75 7.93 0.46
CA LYS A 63 10.74 8.39 -0.94
C LYS A 63 9.44 8.01 -1.68
N GLY A 64 8.61 7.17 -1.07
CA GLY A 64 7.33 6.72 -1.60
C GLY A 64 6.17 7.28 -0.79
N ILE A 65 5.48 6.41 -0.05
CA ILE A 65 4.20 6.74 0.57
C ILE A 65 4.28 7.77 1.70
N GLU A 66 5.42 7.93 2.36
CA GLU A 66 5.58 8.96 3.41
C GLU A 66 5.84 10.35 2.81
N ASN A 67 6.12 10.44 1.51
CA ASN A 67 6.31 11.71 0.83
C ASN A 67 4.96 12.41 0.57
N GLU A 68 4.78 13.59 1.17
CA GLU A 68 3.54 14.37 1.08
C GLU A 68 3.21 14.82 -0.36
N LEU A 69 4.23 15.11 -1.19
CA LEU A 69 4.01 15.50 -2.58
C LEU A 69 3.48 14.32 -3.41
N ILE A 70 3.95 13.10 -3.12
CA ILE A 70 3.44 11.88 -3.76
C ILE A 70 1.98 11.64 -3.37
N GLN A 71 1.64 11.78 -2.08
CA GLN A 71 0.25 11.67 -1.63
C GLN A 71 -0.65 12.75 -2.25
N ALA A 72 -0.20 14.00 -2.27
CA ALA A 72 -0.94 15.12 -2.87
C ALA A 72 -1.20 14.90 -4.37
N GLY A 73 -0.22 14.33 -5.10
CA GLY A 73 -0.33 14.03 -6.52
C GLY A 73 -1.38 12.97 -6.89
N LEU A 74 -1.76 12.10 -5.95
CA LEU A 74 -2.82 11.11 -6.15
C LEU A 74 -4.23 11.73 -6.08
N GLY A 75 -4.38 12.87 -5.40
CA GLY A 75 -5.66 13.48 -5.07
C GLY A 75 -6.29 12.87 -3.81
N SER A 76 -6.87 13.72 -2.95
CA SER A 76 -7.40 13.32 -1.63
C SER A 76 -8.48 12.24 -1.68
N ASP A 77 -9.26 12.18 -2.76
CA ASP A 77 -10.35 11.22 -2.96
C ASP A 77 -9.90 9.94 -3.68
N HIS A 78 -8.60 9.73 -3.84
CA HIS A 78 -8.11 8.51 -4.46
C HIS A 78 -8.42 7.27 -3.57
N PRO A 79 -8.98 6.17 -4.10
CA PRO A 79 -9.36 5.00 -3.30
C PRO A 79 -8.21 4.41 -2.48
N TYR A 80 -6.99 4.45 -3.03
CA TYR A 80 -5.78 4.06 -2.30
C TYR A 80 -5.56 4.85 -1.01
N LEU A 81 -5.67 6.19 -1.05
CA LEU A 81 -5.48 7.01 0.15
C LEU A 81 -6.58 6.77 1.19
N ARG A 82 -7.82 6.47 0.77
CA ARG A 82 -8.88 6.07 1.70
C ARG A 82 -8.53 4.79 2.47
N VAL A 83 -8.00 3.78 1.78
CA VAL A 83 -7.58 2.52 2.40
C VAL A 83 -6.39 2.75 3.32
N LEU A 84 -5.39 3.51 2.87
CA LEU A 84 -4.21 3.85 3.69
C LEU A 84 -4.60 4.56 4.98
N ASN A 85 -5.47 5.57 4.90
CA ASN A 85 -5.94 6.29 6.09
C ASN A 85 -6.69 5.38 7.04
N ARG A 86 -7.60 4.52 6.52
CA ARG A 86 -8.30 3.53 7.36
C ARG A 86 -7.35 2.58 8.08
N VAL A 87 -6.28 2.14 7.40
CA VAL A 87 -5.27 1.26 8.00
C VAL A 87 -4.45 2.00 9.05
N ARG A 88 -4.08 3.26 8.80
CA ARG A 88 -3.37 4.10 9.76
C ARG A 88 -4.23 4.40 11.00
N ASP A 89 -5.53 4.60 10.83
CA ASP A 89 -6.47 4.81 11.95
C ASP A 89 -6.60 3.54 12.81
N ALA A 90 -6.62 2.36 12.18
CA ALA A 90 -6.82 1.09 12.88
C ALA A 90 -5.55 0.53 13.54
N PHE A 91 -4.39 0.68 12.90
CA PHE A 91 -3.14 0.03 13.32
C PHE A 91 -2.06 1.04 13.75
N GLY A 92 -2.23 2.33 13.45
CA GLY A 92 -1.30 3.42 13.78
C GLY A 92 -0.63 4.03 12.55
N PRO A 93 -0.11 5.27 12.66
CA PRO A 93 0.27 6.11 11.51
C PRO A 93 1.41 5.55 10.65
N ARG A 94 2.20 4.63 11.20
CA ARG A 94 3.36 4.00 10.52
C ARG A 94 3.05 2.65 9.89
N HIS A 95 1.79 2.23 9.89
CA HIS A 95 1.40 0.98 9.23
C HIS A 95 1.04 1.20 7.77
N TYR A 96 1.54 0.30 6.93
CA TYR A 96 1.37 0.32 5.49
C TYR A 96 0.64 -0.93 5.00
N PRO A 97 -0.47 -0.79 4.24
CA PRO A 97 -1.15 -1.92 3.64
C PRO A 97 -0.41 -2.45 2.40
N GLY A 98 -0.26 -3.76 2.34
CA GLY A 98 -0.05 -4.52 1.10
C GLY A 98 -1.30 -4.51 0.21
N SER A 99 -1.26 -5.30 -0.86
CA SER A 99 -2.31 -5.40 -1.88
C SER A 99 -3.63 -5.98 -1.38
#